data_AF-A0A970HZU1-F1
#
_entry.id   AF-A0A970HZU1-F1
#
_cell.length_a   1.000
_cell.length_b   1.000
_cell.length_c   1.000
_cell.angle_alpha   90.00
_cell.angle_beta   90.00
_cell.angle_gamma   90.00
#
_symmetry.space_group_name_H-M   'P 1'
#
loop_
_entity.id
_entity.type
_entity.pdbx_description
1 polymer ?
#
loop_
_entity_poly.entity_id
_entity_poly.type
_entity_poly.pdbx_seq_one_letter_code
_entity_poly.pdbx_strand_id
1 'polypeptide(L)'
;MKRRKLIKNLTILPLSGAVVGSTIPFGTVATACTSSKIKRDIFRELGIRTFINAAGTYTALSASLMHEEVKDAWLASAEEYAVLDEVQDKVGERIAEMCHAEAATVTAGCFSALVLGMAGVLTGNDTEKVARLPDLTGMKSEVLTQKSHNWGYIHALKLTGI
;
A
#
# COMPACT_ATOMS: atom_id res chain seq x y z
N MET A 1 -42.01 26.97 24.09
CA MET A 1 -41.27 28.20 23.70
C MET A 1 -40.96 28.15 22.19
N LYS A 2 -41.38 29.15 21.40
CA LYS A 2 -41.24 29.13 19.92
C LYS A 2 -39.76 29.25 19.52
N ARG A 3 -39.22 28.24 18.82
CA ARG A 3 -37.83 28.13 18.31
C ARG A 3 -37.31 29.43 17.66
N ARG A 4 -38.21 30.19 17.04
CA ARG A 4 -37.92 31.48 16.39
C ARG A 4 -37.46 32.60 17.34
N LYS A 5 -37.89 32.60 18.62
CA LYS A 5 -37.41 33.57 19.63
C LYS A 5 -36.01 33.22 20.14
N LEU A 6 -35.64 31.94 20.15
CA LEU A 6 -34.33 31.48 20.61
C LEU A 6 -33.21 31.94 19.65
N ILE A 7 -33.44 31.80 18.34
CA ILE A 7 -32.48 32.22 17.31
C ILE A 7 -32.29 33.75 17.29
N LYS A 8 -33.37 34.51 17.55
CA LYS A 8 -33.32 35.98 17.56
C LYS A 8 -32.54 36.56 18.75
N ASN A 9 -32.46 35.81 19.85
CA ASN A 9 -31.69 36.22 21.03
C ASN A 9 -30.23 35.71 20.96
N LEU A 10 -29.95 34.70 20.13
CA LEU A 10 -28.60 34.16 19.92
C LEU A 10 -27.65 35.16 19.24
N THR A 11 -28.18 36.09 18.44
CA THR A 11 -27.40 37.15 17.79
C THR A 11 -26.94 38.26 18.74
N ILE A 12 -27.46 38.30 19.97
CA ILE A 12 -27.11 39.30 21.00
C ILE A 12 -26.05 38.75 21.98
N LEU A 13 -25.80 37.43 21.97
CA LEU A 13 -24.79 36.78 22.81
C LEU A 13 -23.36 37.35 22.70
N PRO A 14 -22.86 37.75 21.50
CA PRO A 14 -21.51 38.29 21.38
C PRO A 14 -21.35 39.64 22.10
N LEU A 15 -22.42 40.44 22.21
CA LEU A 15 -22.39 41.72 22.92
C LEU A 15 -22.38 41.55 24.44
N SER A 16 -23.05 40.52 24.96
CA SER A 16 -23.06 40.23 26.40
C SER A 16 -21.75 39.62 26.90
N GLY A 17 -21.03 38.89 26.04
CA GLY A 17 -19.71 38.33 26.38
C GLY A 17 -18.59 39.37 26.44
N ALA A 18 -18.72 40.48 25.71
CA ALA A 18 -17.72 41.55 25.67
C ALA A 18 -17.65 42.37 26.98
N VAL A 19 -18.72 42.39 27.78
CA VAL A 19 -18.78 43.17 29.04
C VAL A 19 -18.20 42.39 30.24
N VAL A 20 -18.13 41.06 30.16
CA VAL A 20 -17.56 40.22 31.23
C VAL A 20 -16.07 39.89 30.98
N GLY A 21 -15.61 39.96 29.73
CA GLY A 21 -14.23 39.64 29.33
C GLY A 21 -13.16 40.68 29.70
N SER A 22 -13.53 41.82 30.27
CA SER A 22 -12.60 42.91 30.63
C SER A 22 -11.81 42.66 31.93
N THR A 23 -11.99 41.52 32.60
CA THR A 23 -11.33 41.19 33.88
C THR A 23 -10.45 39.94 33.85
N ILE A 24 -10.34 39.24 32.73
CA ILE A 24 -9.43 38.09 32.61
C ILE A 24 -8.22 38.53 31.79
N PRO A 25 -7.01 38.62 32.38
CA PRO A 25 -5.82 38.98 31.63
C PRO A 25 -5.59 37.94 30.53
N PHE A 26 -5.49 38.44 29.29
CA PHE A 26 -5.29 37.70 28.05
C PHE A 26 -4.01 36.83 28.01
N GLY A 27 -3.22 36.80 29.09
CA GLY A 27 -1.91 36.16 29.16
C GLY A 27 -1.91 34.68 29.57
N THR A 28 -3.02 34.12 30.09
CA THR A 28 -2.97 32.81 30.77
C THR A 28 -3.48 31.63 29.92
N VAL A 29 -4.01 31.84 28.72
CA VAL A 29 -4.50 30.73 27.85
C VAL A 29 -3.46 30.31 26.79
N ALA A 30 -2.32 30.99 26.71
CA ALA A 30 -1.33 30.76 25.65
C ALA A 30 -0.34 29.59 25.90
N THR A 31 -0.53 28.75 26.91
CA THR A 31 0.48 27.72 27.29
C THR A 31 0.01 26.27 27.09
N ALA A 32 -0.99 26.03 26.25
CA ALA A 32 -1.36 24.68 25.84
C ALA A 32 -1.47 24.53 24.32
N CYS A 33 -0.52 25.09 23.57
CA CYS A 33 -0.24 24.62 22.23
C CYS A 33 0.96 23.68 22.31
N THR A 34 0.71 22.44 22.71
CA THR A 34 1.65 21.36 22.40
C THR A 34 1.91 21.43 20.89
N SER A 35 3.15 21.73 20.52
CA SER A 35 3.64 21.68 19.15
C SER A 35 3.39 20.27 18.63
N SER A 36 2.25 20.05 18.01
CA SER A 36 2.08 18.95 17.07
C SER A 36 3.09 19.25 15.97
N LYS A 37 4.22 18.53 15.97
CA LYS A 37 5.18 18.58 14.86
C LYS A 37 4.35 18.36 13.60
N ILE A 38 4.19 19.42 12.79
CA ILE A 38 3.53 19.31 11.49
C ILE A 38 4.31 18.21 10.75
N LYS A 39 3.69 17.04 10.55
CA LYS A 39 4.29 15.97 9.77
C LYS A 39 4.59 16.55 8.41
N ARG A 40 5.86 16.47 8.01
CA ARG A 40 6.35 16.93 6.71
C ARG A 40 5.47 16.33 5.61
N ASP A 41 4.95 17.17 4.72
CA ASP A 41 4.17 16.73 3.56
C ASP A 41 5.09 16.65 2.34
N ILE A 42 5.69 15.47 2.16
CA ILE A 42 6.69 15.22 1.11
C ILE A 42 6.07 15.40 -0.28
N PHE A 43 4.81 15.03 -0.50
CA PHE A 43 4.17 15.19 -1.81
C PHE A 43 3.98 16.66 -2.15
N ARG A 44 3.53 17.47 -1.19
CA ARG A 44 3.37 18.91 -1.39
C ARG A 44 4.72 19.60 -1.65
N GLU A 45 5.77 19.22 -0.93
CA GLU A 45 7.13 19.74 -1.13
C GLU A 45 7.67 19.44 -2.53
N LEU A 46 7.39 18.24 -3.05
CA LEU A 46 7.77 17.83 -4.40
C LEU A 46 6.83 18.36 -5.49
N GLY A 47 5.77 19.10 -5.15
CA GLY A 47 4.77 19.59 -6.10
C GLY A 47 3.89 18.48 -6.71
N ILE A 48 3.81 17.32 -6.06
CA ILE A 48 3.02 16.16 -6.51
C ILE A 48 1.60 16.28 -5.98
N ARG A 49 0.60 16.17 -6.87
CA ARG A 49 -0.81 16.19 -6.45
C ARG A 49 -1.19 14.86 -5.78
N THR A 50 -1.86 14.95 -4.64
CA THR A 50 -2.59 13.83 -4.06
C THR A 50 -4.03 13.82 -4.59
N PHE A 51 -4.72 12.67 -4.50
CA PHE A 51 -6.10 12.51 -4.96
C PHE A 51 -6.77 11.32 -4.25
N ILE A 52 -8.10 11.24 -4.34
CA ILE A 52 -8.86 10.08 -3.88
C ILE A 52 -8.82 9.02 -4.99
N ASN A 53 -8.15 7.90 -4.72
CA ASN A 53 -8.11 6.78 -5.66
C ASN A 53 -9.38 5.92 -5.56
N ALA A 54 -10.28 6.08 -6.54
CA ALA A 54 -11.48 5.25 -6.71
C ALA A 54 -11.38 4.29 -7.92
N ALA A 55 -10.18 4.15 -8.50
CA ALA A 55 -9.94 3.29 -9.67
C ALA A 55 -9.51 1.86 -9.26
N GLY A 56 -9.39 1.57 -7.97
CA GLY A 56 -8.92 0.29 -7.44
C GLY A 56 -7.41 0.29 -7.15
N THR A 57 -6.83 -0.90 -7.04
CA THR A 57 -5.45 -1.13 -6.56
C THR A 57 -4.41 -1.03 -7.67
N TYR A 58 -4.55 -0.07 -8.58
CA TYR A 58 -3.61 0.11 -9.69
C TYR A 58 -2.24 0.57 -9.18
N THR A 59 -1.20 -0.21 -9.49
CA THR A 59 0.20 0.09 -9.11
C THR A 59 0.67 1.45 -9.64
N ALA A 60 0.24 1.83 -10.85
CA ALA A 60 0.52 3.15 -11.42
C ALA A 60 -0.02 4.32 -10.58
N LEU A 61 -0.98 4.05 -9.69
CA LEU A 61 -1.61 4.99 -8.78
C LEU A 61 -1.20 4.74 -7.31
N SER A 62 -0.03 4.13 -7.08
CA SER A 62 0.50 3.76 -5.75
C SER A 62 -0.27 2.65 -5.01
N ALA A 63 -1.12 1.90 -5.71
CA ALA A 63 -1.94 0.83 -5.13
C ALA A 63 -2.87 1.32 -4.00
N SER A 64 -2.90 0.63 -2.86
CA SER A 64 -3.73 0.95 -1.69
C SER A 64 -2.92 1.64 -0.60
N LEU A 65 -3.60 2.41 0.26
CA LEU A 65 -3.01 2.91 1.49
C LEU A 65 -2.81 1.76 2.48
N MET A 66 -1.66 1.76 3.18
CA MET A 66 -1.35 0.77 4.20
C MET A 66 -2.19 1.00 5.46
N HIS A 67 -2.66 -0.09 6.06
CA HIS A 67 -3.27 -0.08 7.39
C HIS A 67 -2.23 0.31 8.47
N GLU A 68 -2.68 0.80 9.63
CA GLU A 68 -1.77 1.26 10.70
C GLU A 68 -0.87 0.13 11.19
N GLU A 69 -1.42 -1.06 11.41
CA GLU A 69 -0.66 -2.23 11.84
C GLU A 69 0.45 -2.64 10.86
N VAL A 70 0.25 -2.40 9.57
CA VAL A 70 1.26 -2.68 8.53
C VAL A 70 2.38 -1.63 8.58
N LYS A 71 2.02 -0.36 8.80
CA LYS A 71 3.02 0.72 8.94
C LYS A 71 3.87 0.53 10.18
N ASP A 72 3.28 0.11 11.29
CA ASP A 72 4.00 -0.15 12.54
C ASP A 72 4.99 -1.32 12.36
N ALA A 73 4.57 -2.41 11.73
CA ALA A 73 5.45 -3.54 11.41
C ALA A 73 6.59 -3.15 10.47
N TRP A 74 6.31 -2.32 9.45
CA TRP A 74 7.34 -1.84 8.54
C TRP A 74 8.37 -0.95 9.25
N LEU A 75 7.93 -0.04 10.11
CA LEU A 75 8.85 0.82 10.88
C LEU A 75 9.70 0.00 11.85
N ALA A 76 9.11 -0.96 12.56
CA ALA A 76 9.85 -1.83 13.47
C ALA A 76 10.88 -2.69 12.73
N SER A 77 10.51 -3.30 11.60
CA SER A 77 11.42 -4.14 10.82
C SER A 77 12.57 -3.35 10.17
N ALA A 78 12.41 -2.05 9.94
CA ALA A 78 13.46 -1.21 9.35
C ALA A 78 14.65 -0.95 10.29
N GLU A 79 14.55 -1.32 11.58
CA GLU A 79 15.59 -1.13 12.58
C GLU A 79 16.48 -2.39 12.78
N GLU A 80 16.16 -3.50 12.11
CA GLU A 80 16.85 -4.77 12.27
C GLU A 80 17.34 -5.34 10.93
N TYR A 81 18.39 -6.17 10.99
CA TYR A 81 18.86 -6.94 9.85
C TYR A 81 18.31 -8.37 9.94
N ALA A 82 17.85 -8.90 8.80
CA ALA A 82 17.40 -10.27 8.68
C ALA A 82 18.02 -10.96 7.46
N VAL A 83 18.21 -12.28 7.55
CA VAL A 83 18.56 -13.11 6.40
C VAL A 83 17.31 -13.23 5.53
N LEU A 84 17.35 -12.70 4.31
CA LEU A 84 16.16 -12.62 3.45
C LEU A 84 15.58 -13.99 3.09
N ASP A 85 16.42 -15.01 2.94
CA ASP A 85 15.96 -16.38 2.67
C ASP A 85 15.09 -16.90 3.83
N GLU A 86 15.48 -16.63 5.08
CA GLU A 86 14.67 -17.03 6.25
C GLU A 86 13.34 -16.25 6.31
N VAL A 87 13.35 -14.96 5.95
CA VAL A 87 12.12 -14.16 5.85
C VAL A 87 11.20 -14.74 4.77
N GLN A 88 11.77 -15.08 3.60
CA GLN A 88 11.03 -15.65 2.49
C GLN A 88 10.39 -16.99 2.86
N ASP A 89 11.15 -17.88 3.52
CA ASP A 89 10.66 -19.18 3.98
C ASP A 89 9.53 -19.04 5.00
N LYS A 90 9.70 -18.18 6.01
CA LYS A 90 8.71 -17.99 7.07
C LYS A 90 7.43 -17.32 6.57
N VAL A 91 7.54 -16.33 5.70
CA VAL A 91 6.38 -15.70 5.08
C VAL A 91 5.71 -16.65 4.10
N GLY A 92 6.49 -17.40 3.32
CA GLY A 92 6.00 -18.42 2.39
C GLY A 92 5.18 -19.51 3.08
N GLU A 93 5.69 -20.08 4.17
CA GLU A 93 4.98 -21.06 5.03
C GLU A 93 3.61 -20.50 5.45
N ARG A 94 3.59 -19.27 5.96
CA ARG A 94 2.37 -18.64 6.45
C ARG A 94 1.36 -18.33 5.35
N ILE A 95 1.80 -17.92 4.16
CA ILE A 95 0.93 -17.70 3.00
C ILE A 95 0.38 -19.05 2.49
N ALA A 96 1.23 -20.07 2.41
CA ALA A 96 0.82 -21.40 1.96
C ALA A 96 -0.28 -21.99 2.84
N GLU A 97 -0.17 -21.84 4.16
CA GLU A 97 -1.24 -22.19 5.12
C GLU A 97 -2.56 -21.48 4.81
N MET A 98 -2.51 -20.15 4.62
CA MET A 98 -3.71 -19.33 4.35
C MET A 98 -4.36 -19.67 3.01
N CYS A 99 -3.56 -20.02 2.01
CA CYS A 99 -4.03 -20.35 0.66
C CYS A 99 -4.33 -21.84 0.48
N HIS A 100 -4.10 -22.68 1.50
CA HIS A 100 -4.20 -24.14 1.41
C HIS A 100 -3.35 -24.71 0.26
N ALA A 101 -2.12 -24.20 0.11
CA ALA A 101 -1.16 -24.61 -0.90
C ALA A 101 0.02 -25.37 -0.28
N GLU A 102 0.76 -26.12 -1.08
CA GLU A 102 1.95 -26.85 -0.63
C GLU A 102 3.14 -25.91 -0.34
N ALA A 103 3.22 -24.80 -1.07
CA ALA A 103 4.25 -23.77 -0.92
C ALA A 103 3.76 -22.43 -1.47
N ALA A 104 4.38 -21.34 -1.02
CA ALA A 104 4.16 -20.00 -1.56
C ALA A 104 5.48 -19.23 -1.57
N THR A 105 5.61 -18.30 -2.53
CA THR A 105 6.78 -17.42 -2.64
C THR A 105 6.32 -15.98 -2.83
N VAL A 106 6.92 -15.07 -2.06
CA VAL A 106 6.72 -13.63 -2.22
C VAL A 106 7.55 -13.14 -3.40
N THR A 107 6.95 -12.33 -4.26
CA THR A 107 7.62 -11.76 -5.44
C THR A 107 7.44 -10.25 -5.44
N ALA A 108 8.12 -9.56 -6.36
CA ALA A 108 7.98 -8.10 -6.50
C ALA A 108 6.56 -7.65 -6.92
N GLY A 109 5.68 -8.58 -7.32
CA GLY A 109 4.30 -8.31 -7.69
C GLY A 109 3.74 -9.36 -8.64
N CYS A 110 2.46 -9.24 -9.01
CA CYS A 110 1.77 -10.25 -9.81
C CYS A 110 2.43 -10.52 -11.19
N PHE A 111 2.94 -9.49 -11.87
CA PHE A 111 3.66 -9.68 -13.13
C PHE A 111 4.93 -10.52 -12.93
N SER A 112 5.71 -10.25 -11.88
CA SER A 112 6.91 -11.04 -11.52
C SER A 112 6.53 -12.48 -11.12
N ALA A 113 5.43 -12.65 -10.37
CA ALA A 113 4.93 -13.98 -10.02
C ALA A 113 4.56 -14.82 -11.26
N LEU A 114 3.97 -14.21 -12.28
CA LEU A 114 3.67 -14.92 -13.54
C LEU A 114 4.94 -15.32 -14.28
N VAL A 115 5.95 -14.45 -14.35
CA VAL A 115 7.26 -14.78 -14.97
C VAL A 115 7.90 -15.97 -14.24
N LEU A 116 8.03 -15.87 -12.91
CA LEU A 116 8.70 -16.89 -12.10
C LEU A 116 7.91 -18.21 -12.07
N GLY A 117 6.58 -18.13 -11.97
CA GLY A 117 5.72 -19.31 -12.05
C GLY A 117 5.82 -20.01 -13.41
N MET A 118 5.83 -19.25 -14.51
CA MET A 118 6.01 -19.82 -15.85
C MET A 118 7.40 -20.44 -16.01
N ALA A 119 8.46 -19.79 -15.52
CA ALA A 119 9.80 -20.35 -15.50
C ALA A 119 9.82 -21.70 -14.77
N GLY A 120 9.23 -21.77 -13.57
CA GLY A 120 9.11 -23.02 -12.82
C GLY A 120 8.33 -24.11 -13.56
N VAL A 121 7.26 -23.78 -14.28
CA VAL A 121 6.51 -24.73 -15.13
C VAL A 121 7.35 -25.25 -16.29
N LEU A 122 8.18 -24.40 -16.91
CA LEU A 122 9.03 -24.77 -18.04
C LEU A 122 10.21 -25.65 -17.62
N THR A 123 10.82 -25.34 -16.48
CA THR A 123 12.11 -25.92 -16.08
C THR A 123 11.98 -27.01 -15.03
N GLY A 124 10.94 -26.98 -14.19
CA GLY A 124 10.89 -27.77 -12.96
C GLY A 124 12.13 -27.52 -12.11
N ASN A 125 12.74 -28.60 -11.58
CA ASN A 125 13.95 -28.55 -10.77
C ASN A 125 15.26 -28.66 -11.60
N ASP A 126 15.19 -28.57 -12.92
CA ASP A 126 16.36 -28.69 -13.81
C ASP A 126 17.11 -27.35 -13.91
N THR A 127 18.24 -27.26 -13.23
CA THR A 127 19.04 -26.03 -13.13
C THR A 127 19.69 -25.62 -14.45
N GLU A 128 19.97 -26.56 -15.35
CA GLU A 128 20.49 -26.26 -16.69
C GLU A 128 19.42 -25.57 -17.55
N LYS A 129 18.17 -26.03 -17.45
CA LYS A 129 17.04 -25.36 -18.10
C LYS A 129 16.79 -23.95 -17.53
N VAL A 130 16.87 -23.79 -16.20
CA VAL A 130 16.74 -22.47 -15.55
C VAL A 130 17.78 -21.48 -16.08
N ALA A 131 19.05 -21.90 -16.15
CA ALA A 131 20.14 -21.05 -16.61
C ALA A 131 20.04 -20.67 -18.10
N ARG A 132 19.33 -21.46 -18.90
CA ARG A 132 19.17 -21.23 -20.36
C ARG A 132 18.01 -20.32 -20.72
N LEU A 133 17.04 -20.08 -19.82
CA LEU A 133 15.93 -19.17 -20.13
C LEU A 133 16.46 -17.80 -20.61
N PRO A 134 15.90 -17.21 -21.68
CA PRO A 134 14.66 -17.61 -22.37
C PRO A 134 14.86 -18.54 -23.58
N ASP A 135 16.00 -19.21 -23.77
CA ASP A 135 16.16 -20.21 -24.85
C ASP A 135 15.41 -21.51 -24.49
N LEU A 136 14.34 -21.77 -25.23
CA LEU A 136 13.48 -22.96 -25.05
C LEU A 136 13.81 -24.11 -26.00
N THR A 137 14.97 -24.11 -26.67
CA THR A 137 15.36 -25.19 -27.59
C THR A 137 15.33 -26.54 -26.86
N GLY A 138 14.46 -27.45 -27.32
CA GLY A 138 14.25 -28.77 -26.70
C GLY A 138 13.28 -28.78 -25.51
N MET A 139 12.59 -27.67 -25.22
CA MET A 139 11.57 -27.53 -24.17
C MET A 139 10.18 -27.32 -24.78
N LYS A 140 9.13 -27.46 -23.97
CA LYS A 140 7.77 -27.06 -24.39
C LYS A 140 7.70 -25.53 -24.46
N SER A 141 6.95 -25.00 -25.42
CA SER A 141 6.91 -23.55 -25.68
C SER A 141 5.51 -23.01 -25.97
N GLU A 142 4.45 -23.71 -25.56
CA GLU A 142 3.08 -23.30 -25.82
C GLU A 142 2.30 -23.12 -24.52
N VAL A 143 1.54 -22.01 -24.44
CA VAL A 143 0.66 -21.72 -23.31
C VAL A 143 -0.75 -21.47 -23.80
N LEU A 144 -1.71 -22.17 -23.21
CA LEU A 144 -3.14 -21.97 -23.48
C LEU A 144 -3.69 -20.87 -22.58
N THR A 145 -4.31 -19.86 -23.18
CA THR A 145 -4.92 -18.73 -22.46
C THR A 145 -6.40 -18.61 -22.79
N GLN A 146 -7.23 -18.34 -21.79
CA GLN A 146 -8.64 -18.01 -22.04
C GLN A 146 -8.74 -16.66 -22.75
N LYS A 147 -9.62 -16.56 -23.76
CA LYS A 147 -9.77 -15.34 -24.58
C LYS A 147 -10.02 -14.08 -23.75
N SER A 148 -10.84 -14.17 -22.69
CA SER A 148 -11.14 -13.07 -21.77
C SER A 148 -9.95 -12.66 -20.89
N HIS A 149 -8.99 -13.55 -20.68
CA HIS A 149 -7.77 -13.32 -19.90
C HIS A 149 -6.56 -13.04 -20.80
N ASN A 150 -6.77 -12.81 -22.10
CA ASN A 150 -5.72 -12.36 -23.00
C ASN A 150 -5.57 -10.84 -22.94
N TRP A 151 -4.94 -10.34 -21.87
CA TRP A 151 -4.67 -8.93 -21.62
C TRP A 151 -3.18 -8.72 -21.30
N GLY A 152 -2.78 -7.51 -20.90
CA GLY A 152 -1.38 -7.12 -20.75
C GLY A 152 -0.53 -8.03 -19.85
N TYR A 153 -1.13 -8.73 -18.89
CA TYR A 153 -0.40 -9.66 -18.02
C TYR A 153 0.11 -10.92 -18.73
N ILE A 154 -0.48 -11.33 -19.87
CA ILE A 154 0.04 -12.45 -20.66
C ILE A 154 1.45 -12.17 -21.19
N HIS A 155 1.83 -10.89 -21.32
CA HIS A 155 3.19 -10.53 -21.71
C HIS A 155 4.25 -10.98 -20.69
N ALA A 156 3.87 -11.16 -19.41
CA ALA A 156 4.76 -11.71 -18.40
C ALA A 156 5.26 -13.10 -18.79
N LEU A 157 4.37 -13.92 -19.33
CA LEU A 157 4.67 -15.30 -19.72
C LEU A 157 5.75 -15.32 -20.82
N LYS A 158 5.62 -14.42 -21.81
CA LYS A 158 6.57 -14.29 -22.95
C LYS A 158 8.00 -13.95 -22.55
N LEU A 159 8.23 -13.35 -21.37
CA LEU A 159 9.58 -13.07 -20.89
C LEU A 159 10.40 -14.34 -20.64
N THR A 160 9.74 -15.50 -20.56
CA THR A 160 10.40 -16.80 -20.43
C THR A 160 10.78 -17.44 -21.76
N GLY A 161 10.46 -16.82 -22.90
CA GLY A 161 10.84 -17.29 -24.25
C GLY A 161 9.75 -18.00 -25.05
N ILE A 162 8.55 -18.13 -24.48
CA ILE A 162 7.34 -18.63 -25.13
C ILE A 162 6.69 -17.61 -26.08
#